data_AF-A0A1V3IN34-F1
#
_entry.id   AF-A0A1V3IN34-F1
#
_cell.length_a   1.000
_cell.length_b   1.000
_cell.length_c   1.000
_cell.angle_alpha   90.00
_cell.angle_beta   90.00
_cell.angle_gamma   90.00
#
_symmetry.space_group_name_H-M   'P 1'
#
loop_
_entity.id
_entity.type
_entity.pdbx_description
1 polymer ?
#
loop_
_entity_poly.entity_id
_entity_poly.type
_entity_poly.pdbx_seq_one_letter_code
_entity_poly.pdbx_strand_id
1 'polypeptide(L)' 'MALTRCPECRKKISESAKICPNCGFSFKQENLEIYKQKLEERHLQNTEINRKSTKLHLIWFCIFALFLIIASVITQS' A
#
# COMPACT_ATOMS: atom_id res chain seq x y z
N MET A 1 0.56 -22.43 -25.50
CA MET A 1 0.58 -20.95 -25.60
C MET A 1 0.81 -20.41 -24.20
N ALA A 2 1.92 -19.71 -23.98
CA ALA A 2 2.18 -19.06 -22.69
C ALA A 2 1.45 -17.70 -22.66
N LEU A 3 0.68 -17.48 -21.59
CA LEU A 3 -0.13 -16.28 -21.40
C LEU A 3 0.38 -15.59 -20.14
N THR A 4 0.67 -14.28 -20.23
CA THR A 4 1.04 -13.45 -19.08
C THR A 4 -0.17 -12.72 -18.54
N ARG A 5 -0.05 -12.13 -17.34
CA ARG A 5 -1.06 -11.20 -16.81
C ARG A 5 -0.59 -9.77 -17.02
N CYS A 6 -1.49 -8.92 -17.51
CA CYS A 6 -1.24 -7.48 -17.59
C CYS A 6 -0.98 -6.88 -16.19
N PRO A 7 0.08 -6.08 -15.98
CA PRO A 7 0.44 -5.52 -14.68
C PRO A 7 -0.58 -4.47 -14.16
N GLU A 8 -1.34 -3.85 -15.07
CA GLU A 8 -2.40 -2.90 -14.75
C GLU A 8 -3.73 -3.62 -14.43
N CYS A 9 -4.30 -4.32 -15.42
CA CYS A 9 -5.67 -4.84 -15.32
C CYS A 9 -5.76 -6.33 -14.92
N ARG A 10 -4.63 -7.01 -14.74
CA ARG A 10 -4.49 -8.44 -14.32
C ARG A 10 -5.17 -9.49 -15.20
N LYS A 11 -5.71 -9.11 -16.37
CA LYS A 11 -6.28 -10.03 -17.36
C LYS A 11 -5.16 -10.77 -18.11
N LYS A 12 -5.47 -11.98 -18.58
CA LYS A 12 -4.55 -12.81 -19.37
C LYS A 12 -4.34 -12.20 -20.77
N ILE A 13 -3.10 -12.14 -21.22
CA ILE A 13 -2.69 -11.62 -22.52
C ILE A 13 -1.61 -12.50 -23.15
N SER A 14 -1.43 -12.40 -24.46
CA SER A 14 -0.30 -13.03 -25.15
C SER A 14 1.02 -12.42 -24.71
N GLU A 15 2.07 -13.22 -24.58
CA GLU A 15 3.45 -12.77 -24.32
C GLU A 15 3.97 -11.79 -25.39
N SER A 16 3.51 -11.94 -26.63
CA SER A 16 3.90 -11.09 -27.76
C SER A 16 3.10 -9.78 -27.87
N ALA A 17 2.13 -9.53 -26.99
CA ALA A 17 1.28 -8.35 -27.07
C ALA A 17 2.07 -7.08 -26.74
N LYS A 18 2.19 -6.15 -27.70
CA LYS A 18 2.81 -4.83 -27.46
C LYS A 18 1.94 -3.89 -26.63
N ILE A 19 0.62 -4.09 -26.69
CA ILE A 19 -0.39 -3.30 -25.97
C ILE A 19 -1.44 -4.27 -25.43
N CYS A 20 -1.89 -4.05 -24.19
CA CYS A 20 -2.96 -4.84 -23.61
C CYS A 20 -4.30 -4.50 -24.29
N PRO A 21 -4.97 -5.46 -24.95
CA PRO A 21 -6.25 -5.20 -25.63
C PRO A 21 -7.40 -4.89 -24.65
N ASN A 22 -7.22 -5.13 -23.36
CA ASN A 22 -8.26 -4.95 -22.35
C ASN A 22 -8.25 -3.60 -21.65
N CYS A 23 -7.09 -2.95 -21.56
CA CYS A 23 -6.94 -1.68 -20.82
C CYS A 23 -6.05 -0.65 -21.53
N GLY A 24 -5.44 -1.00 -22.67
CA GLY A 24 -4.57 -0.10 -23.43
C GLY A 24 -3.15 0.06 -22.89
N PHE A 25 -2.74 -0.69 -21.86
CA PHE A 25 -1.39 -0.59 -21.31
C PHE A 25 -0.32 -0.97 -22.35
N SER A 26 0.65 -0.09 -22.57
CA SER A 26 1.75 -0.29 -23.52
C SER A 26 2.92 -1.01 -22.83
N PHE A 27 3.39 -2.11 -23.43
CA PHE A 27 4.55 -2.88 -22.94
C PHE A 27 5.89 -2.36 -23.47
N LYS A 28 5.92 -1.13 -24.00
CA LYS A 28 7.17 -0.45 -24.34
C LYS A 28 8.00 -0.22 -23.08
N GLN A 29 9.33 -0.26 -23.21
CA GLN A 29 10.28 -0.10 -22.09
C GLN A 29 9.98 1.14 -21.24
N GLU A 30 9.76 2.30 -21.87
CA GLU A 30 9.41 3.55 -21.18
C GLU A 30 8.16 3.42 -20.28
N ASN A 31 7.10 2.78 -20.76
CA ASN A 31 5.87 2.62 -19.98
C ASN A 31 6.06 1.63 -18.81
N LEU A 32 6.91 0.61 -19.00
CA LEU A 32 7.27 -0.33 -17.94
C LEU A 32 8.12 0.33 -16.86
N GLU A 33 9.04 1.23 -17.23
CA GLU A 33 9.84 2.02 -16.29
C GLU A 33 8.97 2.96 -15.46
N ILE A 34 8.06 3.70 -16.11
CA ILE A 34 7.08 4.56 -15.42
C ILE A 34 6.20 3.74 -14.48
N TYR A 35 5.75 2.55 -14.90
CA TYR A 35 4.98 1.67 -14.04
C TYR A 35 5.77 1.22 -12.80
N LYS A 36 7.04 0.86 -12.96
CA LYS A 36 7.92 0.47 -11.84
C LYS A 36 8.14 1.64 -10.88
N GLN A 37 8.39 2.84 -11.39
CA GLN A 37 8.55 4.05 -10.57
C GLN A 37 7.29 4.33 -9.74
N LYS A 38 6.10 4.27 -10.36
CA LYS A 38 4.82 4.43 -9.63
C LYS A 38 4.62 3.36 -8.56
N LEU A 39 5.05 2.13 -8.82
CA LEU A 39 4.97 1.05 -7.85
C LEU A 39 5.89 1.33 -6.65
N GLU A 40 7.13 1.74 -6.90
CA GLU A 40 8.11 2.10 -5.87
C GLU A 40 7.65 3.31 -5.04
N GLU A 41 7.12 4.34 -5.69
CA GLU A 41 6.52 5.51 -5.02
C GLU A 41 5.37 5.08 -4.09
N ARG A 42 4.47 4.21 -4.56
CA ARG A 42 3.39 3.67 -3.73
C ARG A 42 3.92 2.89 -2.52
N HIS A 43 4.98 2.10 -2.70
CA HIS A 43 5.61 1.39 -1.59
C HIS A 43 6.15 2.37 -0.55
N LEU A 44 6.89 3.39 -0.97
CA LEU A 44 7.42 4.42 -0.08
C LEU A 44 6.29 5.17 0.65
N GLN A 45 5.26 5.60 -0.08
CA GLN A 45 4.08 6.27 0.48
C GLN A 45 3.38 5.40 1.55
N ASN A 46 3.16 4.11 1.27
CA ASN A 46 2.55 3.19 2.22
C ASN A 46 3.41 3.02 3.48
N THR A 47 4.74 2.92 3.36
CA THR A 47 5.63 2.85 4.54
C THR A 47 5.56 4.13 5.37
N GLU A 48 5.46 5.29 4.74
CA GLU A 48 5.35 6.57 5.42
C GLU A 48 3.99 6.73 6.13
N ILE A 49 2.89 6.31 5.50
CA ILE A 49 1.56 6.28 6.10
C ILE A 49 1.57 5.36 7.33
N ASN A 50 2.15 4.17 7.21
CA ASN A 50 2.26 3.22 8.32
C ASN A 50 3.04 3.83 9.48
N ARG A 51 4.17 4.51 9.21
CA ARG A 51 4.97 5.20 10.24
C ARG A 51 4.16 6.28 10.98
N LYS A 52 3.36 7.07 10.27
CA LYS A 52 2.47 8.08 10.88
C LYS A 52 1.38 7.43 11.73
N SER A 53 0.77 6.35 11.23
CA SER A 53 -0.24 5.57 11.96
C SER A 53 0.33 4.98 13.26
N THR A 54 1.55 4.42 13.24
CA THR A 54 2.21 3.90 14.46
C THR A 54 2.40 5.00 15.51
N LYS A 55 2.79 6.22 15.13
CA LYS A 55 2.91 7.35 16.07
C LYS A 55 1.56 7.68 16.72
N LEU A 56 0.47 7.67 15.94
CA LEU A 56 -0.87 7.91 16.48
C LEU A 56 -1.30 6.80 17.44
N HIS A 57 -1.02 5.53 17.13
CA HIS A 57 -1.30 4.40 18.01
C HIS A 57 -0.56 4.51 19.35
N LEU A 58 0.69 4.96 19.35
CA LEU A 58 1.44 5.21 20.59
C LEU A 58 0.80 6.30 21.45
N ILE A 59 0.38 7.41 20.84
CA ILE A 59 -0.32 8.48 21.56
C ILE A 59 -1.62 7.96 22.18
N TRP A 60 -2.43 7.23 21.40
CA TRP A 60 -3.67 6.61 21.89
C TRP A 60 -3.43 5.62 23.03
N PHE A 61 -2.38 4.81 22.93
CA PHE A 61 -1.99 3.88 23.99
C PHE A 61 -1.62 4.62 25.29
N CYS A 62 -0.87 5.71 25.20
CA CYS A 62 -0.54 6.54 26.37
C CYS A 62 -1.79 7.15 27.02
N ILE A 63 -2.72 7.70 26.23
CA ILE A 63 -3.98 8.26 26.75
C ILE A 63 -4.81 7.17 27.45
N PHE A 64 -4.93 6.00 26.82
CA PHE A 64 -5.65 4.86 27.40
C PHE A 64 -5.02 4.38 28.71
N ALA A 65 -3.69 4.27 28.77
CA ALA A 65 -2.98 3.89 30.00
C ALA A 65 -3.21 4.91 31.13
N LEU A 66 -3.15 6.22 30.83
CA LEU A 66 -3.46 7.27 31.81
C LEU A 66 -4.89 7.16 32.33
N PHE A 67 -5.86 6.90 31.45
CA PHE A 67 -7.26 6.71 31.83
C PHE A 67 -7.44 5.51 32.79
N LEU A 68 -6.79 4.38 32.49
CA LEU A 68 -6.81 3.20 33.37
C LEU A 68 -6.19 3.48 34.74
N ILE A 69 -5.07 4.23 34.79
CA ILE A 69 -4.43 4.61 36.05
C ILE A 69 -5.39 5.47 36.89
N ILE A 70 -6.00 6.50 36.30
CA ILE A 70 -6.96 7.38 37.01
C ILE A 70 -8.15 6.58 37.54
N ALA A 71 -8.73 5.69 36.73
CA ALA A 71 -9.84 4.84 37.14
C ALA A 71 -9.48 3.91 38.30
N SER A 72 -8.25 3.38 38.31
CA SER A 72 -7.75 2.53 39.40
C SER A 72 -7.61 3.29 40.72
N VAL A 73 -7.14 4.54 40.68
CA VAL A 73 -7.00 5.39 41.88
C VAL A 73 -8.36 5.71 42.49
N ILE A 74 -9.34 6.11 41.67
CA ILE A 74 -10.70 6.44 42.12
C ILE A 74 -11.40 5.23 42.76
N THR A 75 -11.12 4.02 42.26
CA THR A 75 -11.74 2.79 42.79
C THR A 75 -11.18 2.37 44.15
N GLN A 76 -9.96 2.81 44.49
CA GLN A 76 -9.28 2.43 45.73
C GLN A 76 -9.43 3.46 46.86
N SER A 77 -9.92 4.66 46.53
CA SER A 77 -10.31 5.74 47.47
C SER A 77 -11.79 5.68 47.84
#